data_AF-A0A3D3CQ79-F1
#
_entry.id   AF-A0A3D3CQ79-F1
#
_cell.length_a   1.000
_cell.length_b   1.000
_cell.length_c   1.000
_cell.angle_alpha   90.00
_cell.angle_beta   90.00
_cell.angle_gamma   90.00
#
_symmetry.space_group_name_H-M   'P 1'
#
loop_
_entity.id
_entity.type
_entity.pdbx_description
1 polymer ?
#
loop_
_entity_poly.entity_id
_entity_poly.type
_entity_poly.pdbx_seq_one_letter_code
_entity_poly.pdbx_strand_id
1 'polypeptide(L)'
;MHPKKTRPMRILLLWIFISAARQTAFCQGAHSTGFKPEAYGLHFVNAFANTFFDQQGIRISVSGCSGGMCYAALDYYNRNMMAPKQSYQPPDNSLLYDYFYSRQLTSLFENTDKWQELTANPFGWQNHEFFNWGLQGTYGGRLQELKSYIDKGIPVPLGLFEIADGRSLPDNQVIAIGYDCGRYQGILGDYMEDVKIYCYNPAYPDMISTLQVNKTRHYYYWKDHEINGDHYAGYFVDTRYVAATPPPDPSSAASQPDCNAQELVVTFKSGDYGLRGGDDNCHVMLQFNDGTVQQFLNVNRSQPWPANTTHTAELWLADPLPLSAFKNIIFYTKSCDGSNGIPCNNWNLNQVTITARGGFPDAIVLTQIGNPLLKRFSGKDFSGTYYFTNLPACTPGNGNVNMEEPETGSATTNQLLINIRTGNDDLQGGDDNLSISVSYRDGTSQTFSNVNAGINWPVNSTNTATINLNKTVRRSDIMRLELRTKNCQEGSCDNWSFQGITVTAKGYNTEQVIYQQSGNPIYLFTGSNNVYSIVLKKN
;
A
#
# COMPACT_ATOMS: atom_id res chain seq x y z
N MET A 1 28.29 13.91 93.25
CA MET A 1 27.49 14.84 92.43
C MET A 1 28.41 15.50 91.41
N HIS A 2 28.05 15.40 90.12
CA HIS A 2 28.73 16.01 88.97
C HIS A 2 28.81 17.55 89.04
N PRO A 3 29.73 18.16 88.27
CA PRO A 3 29.28 18.76 87.01
C PRO A 3 30.15 18.40 85.78
N LYS A 4 29.48 18.44 84.63
CA LYS A 4 29.88 17.99 83.29
C LYS A 4 30.89 18.94 82.64
N LYS A 5 31.90 18.37 81.96
CA LYS A 5 32.77 19.05 80.99
C LYS A 5 32.01 19.27 79.68
N THR A 6 31.88 20.52 79.24
CA THR A 6 31.47 20.90 77.89
C THR A 6 32.71 21.00 76.98
N ARG A 7 32.71 20.30 75.85
CA ARG A 7 33.70 20.44 74.77
C ARG A 7 33.16 21.44 73.73
N PRO A 8 33.99 22.30 73.13
CA PRO A 8 33.58 23.13 72.00
C PRO A 8 33.49 22.30 70.73
N MET A 9 32.38 22.49 70.01
CA MET A 9 32.07 21.87 68.71
C MET A 9 32.92 22.55 67.63
N ARG A 10 33.82 21.81 66.98
CA ARG A 10 34.49 22.26 65.75
C ARG A 10 33.46 22.20 64.62
N ILE A 11 33.04 23.35 64.13
CA ILE A 11 32.30 23.49 62.88
C ILE A 11 33.28 23.15 61.75
N LEU A 12 33.09 21.99 61.15
CA LEU A 12 33.76 21.58 59.92
C LEU A 12 33.06 22.31 58.77
N LEU A 13 33.68 23.37 58.26
CA LEU A 13 33.28 24.02 57.00
C LEU A 13 33.53 23.03 55.86
N LEU A 14 32.49 22.29 55.50
CA LEU A 14 32.48 21.47 54.30
C LEU A 14 32.40 22.42 53.09
N TRP A 15 33.52 22.60 52.41
CA TRP A 15 33.53 23.17 51.06
C TRP A 15 32.79 22.20 50.14
N ILE A 16 31.52 22.48 49.87
CA ILE A 16 30.80 21.85 48.77
C ILE A 16 31.41 22.43 47.50
N PHE A 17 32.33 21.69 46.89
CA PHE A 17 32.58 21.83 45.47
C PHE A 17 31.25 21.52 44.76
N ILE A 18 30.57 22.56 44.29
CA ILE A 18 29.61 22.41 43.20
C ILE A 18 30.46 21.99 42.01
N SER A 19 30.64 20.69 41.85
CA SER A 19 30.98 20.14 40.55
C SER A 19 29.87 20.62 39.63
N ALA A 20 30.19 21.58 38.75
CA ALA A 20 29.40 21.81 37.56
C ALA A 20 29.34 20.45 36.85
N ALA A 21 28.27 19.70 37.12
CA ALA A 21 27.90 18.58 36.28
C ALA A 21 27.83 19.19 34.89
N ARG A 22 28.81 18.89 34.04
CA ARG A 22 28.68 19.12 32.61
C ARG A 22 27.34 18.48 32.27
N GLN A 23 26.31 19.29 32.02
CA GLN A 23 25.13 18.81 31.33
C GLN A 23 25.68 18.24 30.05
N THR A 24 25.77 16.90 30.00
CA THR A 24 26.18 16.19 28.82
C THR A 24 25.19 16.60 27.75
N ALA A 25 25.69 17.28 26.73
CA ALA A 25 24.95 17.65 25.54
C ALA A 25 24.02 16.51 25.12
N PHE A 26 22.71 16.72 25.24
CA PHE A 26 21.74 15.67 24.92
C PHE A 26 21.62 15.49 23.41
N CYS A 27 21.71 16.60 22.68
CA CYS A 27 21.62 16.65 21.22
C CYS A 27 23.00 17.05 20.69
N GLN A 28 23.75 16.12 20.10
CA GLN A 28 24.99 16.42 19.41
C GLN A 28 25.07 15.59 18.13
N GLY A 29 25.45 16.26 17.04
CA GLY A 29 25.69 15.62 15.75
C GLY A 29 24.42 15.27 14.97
N ALA A 30 24.65 14.53 13.89
CA ALA A 30 23.63 14.02 13.01
C ALA A 30 23.63 12.49 13.05
N HIS A 31 22.45 11.90 13.02
CA HIS A 31 22.24 10.46 13.00
C HIS A 31 21.19 10.10 11.95
N SER A 32 21.35 8.94 11.33
CA SER A 32 20.42 8.41 10.34
C SER A 32 20.26 6.90 10.48
N THR A 33 19.14 6.41 9.98
CA THR A 33 18.80 4.98 9.93
C THR A 33 19.20 4.37 8.57
N GLY A 34 18.98 3.07 8.40
CA GLY A 34 19.17 2.37 7.12
C GLY A 34 18.03 2.57 6.11
N PHE A 35 16.95 3.28 6.50
CA PHE A 35 15.80 3.47 5.64
C PHE A 35 16.14 4.39 4.46
N LYS A 36 15.88 3.91 3.24
CA LYS A 36 16.05 4.63 1.98
C LYS A 36 14.69 4.81 1.30
N PRO A 37 14.19 6.05 1.11
CA PRO A 37 12.93 6.31 0.41
C PRO A 37 12.81 5.60 -0.93
N GLU A 38 13.88 5.58 -1.73
CA GLU A 38 13.92 4.97 -3.06
C GLU A 38 13.89 3.44 -3.06
N ALA A 39 14.08 2.78 -1.91
CA ALA A 39 14.07 1.32 -1.80
C ALA A 39 12.87 0.79 -1.02
N TYR A 40 12.46 1.50 0.04
CA TYR A 40 11.43 1.06 0.98
C TYR A 40 10.24 2.01 1.07
N GLY A 41 10.37 3.23 0.54
CA GLY A 41 9.26 4.16 0.38
C GLY A 41 8.39 3.78 -0.81
N LEU A 42 7.13 4.18 -0.75
CA LEU A 42 6.20 4.07 -1.89
C LEU A 42 6.52 5.17 -2.92
N HIS A 43 6.46 4.83 -4.21
CA HIS A 43 6.86 5.70 -5.33
C HIS A 43 5.70 6.51 -5.93
N PHE A 44 4.60 6.66 -5.20
CA PHE A 44 3.43 7.43 -5.64
C PHE A 44 2.93 8.34 -4.52
N VAL A 45 2.34 9.46 -4.91
CA VAL A 45 1.85 10.48 -3.99
C VAL A 45 0.59 10.00 -3.26
N ASN A 46 0.48 10.31 -1.97
CA ASN A 46 -0.75 10.14 -1.18
C ASN A 46 -1.90 11.02 -1.71
N ALA A 47 -2.63 10.52 -2.71
CA ALA A 47 -3.78 11.20 -3.33
C ALA A 47 -5.12 10.52 -3.02
N PHE A 48 -5.17 9.64 -2.01
CA PHE A 48 -6.35 8.84 -1.70
C PHE A 48 -7.53 9.72 -1.30
N ALA A 49 -8.68 9.51 -1.95
CA ALA A 49 -9.94 10.16 -1.61
C ALA A 49 -10.75 9.27 -0.67
N ASN A 50 -10.24 9.02 0.54
CA ASN A 50 -10.88 8.10 1.48
C ASN A 50 -11.73 8.83 2.51
N THR A 51 -12.91 8.26 2.76
CA THR A 51 -13.73 8.57 3.92
C THR A 51 -13.70 7.34 4.83
N PHE A 52 -13.26 7.49 6.07
CA PHE A 52 -13.16 6.38 7.01
C PHE A 52 -14.49 6.21 7.73
N PHE A 53 -14.84 4.96 8.01
CA PHE A 53 -15.93 4.62 8.92
C PHE A 53 -15.30 3.81 10.04
N ASP A 54 -15.58 4.16 11.29
CA ASP A 54 -15.20 3.31 12.42
C ASP A 54 -16.04 2.02 12.44
N GLN A 55 -15.73 1.10 13.36
CA GLN A 55 -16.47 -0.16 13.52
C GLN A 55 -17.94 0.04 13.95
N GLN A 56 -18.33 1.28 14.28
CA GLN A 56 -19.65 1.70 14.72
C GLN A 56 -20.39 2.54 13.66
N GLY A 57 -19.80 2.72 12.46
CA GLY A 57 -20.39 3.47 11.35
C GLY A 57 -20.24 5.00 11.43
N ILE A 58 -19.39 5.52 12.31
CA ILE A 58 -19.09 6.96 12.40
C ILE A 58 -18.10 7.34 11.32
N ARG A 59 -18.46 8.37 10.56
CA ARG A 59 -17.63 8.94 9.49
C ARG A 59 -16.48 9.76 10.07
N ILE A 60 -15.25 9.29 9.90
CA ILE A 60 -14.03 10.05 10.15
C ILE A 60 -13.45 10.42 8.78
N SER A 61 -13.35 11.72 8.47
CA SER A 61 -12.70 12.16 7.23
C SER A 61 -11.26 12.53 7.56
N VAL A 62 -10.27 11.74 7.11
CA VAL A 62 -8.87 12.19 7.02
C VAL A 62 -8.48 12.29 5.55
N SER A 63 -7.69 13.31 5.20
CA SER A 63 -7.19 13.55 3.85
C SER A 63 -6.11 12.52 3.50
N GLY A 64 -6.51 11.44 2.83
CA GLY A 64 -5.59 10.42 2.33
C GLY A 64 -5.28 9.27 3.29
N CYS A 65 -4.18 8.55 3.02
CA CYS A 65 -3.72 7.37 3.75
C CYS A 65 -2.26 7.48 4.22
N SER A 66 -1.80 8.68 4.60
CA SER A 66 -0.39 8.92 4.98
C SER A 66 0.11 7.99 6.09
N GLY A 67 -0.73 7.71 7.08
CA GLY A 67 -0.44 6.75 8.15
C GLY A 67 -0.28 5.32 7.68
N GLY A 68 -1.23 4.84 6.87
CA GLY A 68 -1.18 3.52 6.29
C GLY A 68 0.01 3.32 5.36
N MET A 69 0.35 4.35 4.59
CA MET A 69 1.53 4.39 3.73
C MET A 69 2.83 4.35 4.54
N CYS A 70 2.94 5.14 5.62
CA CYS A 70 4.11 5.11 6.50
C CYS A 70 4.28 3.74 7.18
N TYR A 71 3.22 3.18 7.73
CA TYR A 71 3.24 1.86 8.34
C TYR A 71 3.65 0.78 7.33
N ALA A 72 3.10 0.81 6.13
CA ALA A 72 3.45 -0.14 5.08
C ALA A 72 4.91 -0.01 4.63
N ALA A 73 5.42 1.22 4.44
CA ALA A 73 6.83 1.45 4.10
C ALA A 73 7.78 0.91 5.18
N LEU A 74 7.44 1.07 6.46
CA LEU A 74 8.18 0.42 7.55
C LEU A 74 8.05 -1.11 7.52
N ASP A 75 6.90 -1.65 7.13
CA ASP A 75 6.71 -3.09 6.99
C ASP A 75 7.63 -3.67 5.89
N TYR A 76 7.80 -2.98 4.77
CA TYR A 76 8.78 -3.34 3.73
C TYR A 76 10.22 -3.28 4.25
N TYR A 77 10.59 -2.18 4.90
CA TYR A 77 11.92 -2.01 5.51
C TYR A 77 12.25 -3.11 6.51
N ASN A 78 11.36 -3.37 7.48
CA ASN A 78 11.57 -4.34 8.54
C ASN A 78 11.58 -5.79 8.04
N ARG A 79 11.04 -6.05 6.84
CA ARG A 79 11.08 -7.36 6.18
C ARG A 79 12.22 -7.50 5.18
N ASN A 80 13.06 -6.47 5.01
CA ASN A 80 14.06 -6.41 3.94
C ASN A 80 13.45 -6.69 2.56
N MET A 81 12.23 -6.21 2.34
CA MET A 81 11.52 -6.31 1.07
C MET A 81 11.57 -4.93 0.39
N MET A 82 11.89 -4.89 -0.90
CA MET A 82 11.72 -3.65 -1.67
C MET A 82 10.24 -3.28 -1.73
N ALA A 83 9.95 -1.98 -1.63
CA ALA A 83 8.61 -1.47 -1.85
C ALA A 83 8.17 -1.71 -3.31
N PRO A 84 6.85 -1.73 -3.57
CA PRO A 84 6.32 -1.93 -4.92
C PRO A 84 6.79 -0.82 -5.85
N LYS A 85 7.33 -1.19 -7.02
CA LYS A 85 7.86 -0.22 -8.00
C LYS A 85 6.79 0.65 -8.69
N GLN A 86 5.51 0.41 -8.41
CA GLN A 86 4.42 1.19 -8.98
C GLN A 86 4.53 2.68 -8.63
N SER A 87 4.42 3.55 -9.63
CA SER A 87 4.44 5.01 -9.48
C SER A 87 3.04 5.63 -9.43
N TYR A 88 2.00 4.80 -9.31
CA TYR A 88 0.60 5.20 -9.29
C TYR A 88 -0.11 4.68 -8.04
N GLN A 89 -1.17 5.39 -7.64
CA GLN A 89 -2.02 4.97 -6.55
C GLN A 89 -2.69 3.62 -6.88
N PRO A 90 -2.60 2.61 -5.99
CA PRO A 90 -3.22 1.32 -6.23
C PRO A 90 -4.73 1.46 -6.50
N PRO A 91 -5.31 0.66 -7.41
CA PRO A 91 -6.74 0.67 -7.64
C PRO A 91 -7.54 0.39 -6.38
N ASP A 92 -8.73 0.98 -6.28
CA ASP A 92 -9.66 0.73 -5.17
C ASP A 92 -9.92 -0.79 -5.02
N ASN A 93 -10.00 -1.26 -3.77
CA ASN A 93 -10.14 -2.68 -3.41
C ASN A 93 -9.07 -3.61 -4.04
N SER A 94 -7.88 -3.09 -4.36
CA SER A 94 -6.73 -3.95 -4.66
C SER A 94 -6.11 -4.45 -3.36
N LEU A 95 -5.35 -5.55 -3.43
CA LEU A 95 -4.66 -6.09 -2.25
C LEU A 95 -3.79 -5.02 -1.56
N LEU A 96 -3.11 -4.18 -2.36
CA LEU A 96 -2.25 -3.14 -1.86
C LEU A 96 -3.06 -1.94 -1.32
N TYR A 97 -4.17 -1.57 -1.95
CA TYR A 97 -5.12 -0.57 -1.41
C TYR A 97 -5.68 -1.01 -0.05
N ASP A 98 -6.21 -2.22 0.03
CA ASP A 98 -6.83 -2.77 1.25
C ASP A 98 -5.79 -2.87 2.38
N TYR A 99 -4.55 -3.20 2.03
CA TYR A 99 -3.45 -3.20 2.98
C TYR A 99 -3.16 -1.80 3.53
N PHE A 100 -3.00 -0.79 2.68
CA PHE A 100 -2.81 0.59 3.15
C PHE A 100 -3.98 1.09 3.97
N TYR A 101 -5.21 0.77 3.56
CA TYR A 101 -6.41 1.11 4.31
C TYR A 101 -6.41 0.49 5.71
N SER A 102 -6.12 -0.82 5.80
CA SER A 102 -6.01 -1.52 7.08
C SER A 102 -4.94 -0.91 7.98
N ARG A 103 -3.76 -0.60 7.42
CA ARG A 103 -2.66 0.02 8.17
C ARG A 103 -2.98 1.45 8.61
N GLN A 104 -3.75 2.21 7.81
CA GLN A 104 -4.22 3.54 8.18
C GLN A 104 -5.16 3.48 9.39
N LEU A 105 -6.09 2.52 9.42
CA LEU A 105 -6.94 2.32 10.58
C LEU A 105 -6.12 1.93 11.82
N THR A 106 -5.12 1.06 11.67
CA THR A 106 -4.22 0.72 12.78
C THR A 106 -3.48 1.95 13.29
N SER A 107 -2.87 2.76 12.41
CA SER A 107 -2.09 3.93 12.84
C SER A 107 -2.95 4.99 13.54
N LEU A 108 -4.20 5.16 13.12
CA LEU A 108 -5.15 6.06 13.75
C LEU A 108 -5.61 5.54 15.11
N PHE A 109 -6.12 4.30 15.17
CA PHE A 109 -6.74 3.76 16.38
C PHE A 109 -5.71 3.52 17.49
N GLU A 110 -4.54 2.99 17.13
CA GLU A 110 -3.46 2.80 18.11
C GLU A 110 -2.96 4.12 18.68
N ASN A 111 -3.10 5.26 17.99
CA ASN A 111 -2.63 6.56 18.47
C ASN A 111 -3.77 7.52 18.86
N THR A 112 -4.99 7.01 19.11
CA THR A 112 -6.17 7.84 19.37
C THR A 112 -5.96 8.83 20.52
N ASP A 113 -5.32 8.41 21.61
CA ASP A 113 -5.00 9.28 22.76
C ASP A 113 -4.02 10.40 22.39
N LYS A 114 -3.02 10.13 21.55
CA LYS A 114 -2.07 11.13 21.04
C LYS A 114 -2.72 12.15 20.13
N TRP A 115 -3.59 11.68 19.24
CA TRP A 115 -4.38 12.57 18.41
C TRP A 115 -5.34 13.43 19.25
N GLN A 116 -5.99 12.87 20.26
CA GLN A 116 -6.88 13.61 21.17
C GLN A 116 -6.14 14.63 22.04
N GLU A 117 -5.00 14.24 22.64
CA GLU A 117 -4.14 15.08 23.49
C GLU A 117 -3.80 16.40 22.79
N LEU A 118 -3.51 16.33 21.50
CA LEU A 118 -3.01 17.44 20.71
C LEU A 118 -4.09 18.14 19.88
N THR A 119 -5.28 17.54 19.74
CA THR A 119 -6.48 18.18 19.14
C THR A 119 -7.25 19.02 20.15
N ALA A 120 -7.06 18.81 21.46
CA ALA A 120 -7.66 19.60 22.54
C ALA A 120 -7.01 21.00 22.69
N ASN A 121 -6.95 21.76 21.60
CA ASN A 121 -6.30 23.06 21.49
C ASN A 121 -7.25 24.13 20.90
N PRO A 122 -8.31 24.52 21.64
CA PRO A 122 -9.24 25.53 21.16
C PRO A 122 -8.48 26.87 20.96
N PHE A 123 -8.64 27.46 19.77
CA PHE A 123 -8.03 28.75 19.41
C PHE A 123 -6.49 28.79 19.45
N GLY A 124 -5.81 27.64 19.41
CA GLY A 124 -4.35 27.58 19.29
C GLY A 124 -3.57 27.96 20.54
N TRP A 125 -4.22 28.04 21.70
CA TRP A 125 -3.60 28.46 22.97
C TRP A 125 -2.39 27.63 23.40
N GLN A 126 -2.30 26.38 22.96
CA GLN A 126 -1.18 25.46 23.26
C GLN A 126 -0.17 25.34 22.11
N ASN A 127 -0.28 26.10 21.01
CA ASN A 127 0.66 25.98 19.87
C ASN A 127 2.13 26.15 20.31
N HIS A 128 2.39 27.13 21.18
CA HIS A 128 3.73 27.37 21.70
C HIS A 128 4.22 26.24 22.61
N GLU A 129 3.31 25.60 23.35
CA GLU A 129 3.63 24.45 24.21
C GLU A 129 3.97 23.21 23.37
N PHE A 130 3.16 22.90 22.36
CA PHE A 130 3.42 21.80 21.41
C PHE A 130 4.73 22.02 20.65
N PHE A 131 5.00 23.27 20.27
CA PHE A 131 6.26 23.64 19.64
C PHE A 131 7.45 23.31 20.54
N ASN A 132 7.39 23.73 21.80
CA ASN A 132 8.44 23.48 22.78
C ASN A 132 8.61 21.98 23.10
N TRP A 133 7.52 21.22 23.23
CA TRP A 133 7.58 19.77 23.44
C TRP A 133 8.30 19.05 22.30
N GLY A 134 8.12 19.52 21.06
CA GLY A 134 8.83 19.01 19.88
C GLY A 134 10.35 19.20 19.92
N LEU A 135 10.86 20.18 20.68
CA LEU A 135 12.28 20.52 20.78
C LEU A 135 12.95 20.04 22.08
N GLN A 136 12.17 19.75 23.12
CA GLN A 136 12.72 19.32 24.40
C GLN A 136 13.47 17.99 24.27
N GLY A 137 14.76 18.03 24.58
CA GLY A 137 15.65 16.85 24.62
C GLY A 137 15.73 16.18 25.99
N THR A 138 14.98 16.64 26.98
CA THR A 138 15.00 16.10 28.34
C THR A 138 13.60 16.03 28.92
N TYR A 139 13.42 15.26 29.99
CA TYR A 139 12.16 15.15 30.75
C TYR A 139 10.97 14.64 29.93
N GLY A 140 11.21 13.80 28.92
CA GLY A 140 10.14 13.18 28.11
C GLY A 140 9.69 14.00 26.91
N GLY A 141 10.46 15.00 26.48
CA GLY A 141 10.17 15.74 25.25
C GLY A 141 10.26 14.88 23.98
N ARG A 142 9.64 15.33 22.90
CA ARG A 142 9.50 14.54 21.66
C ARG A 142 10.80 14.38 20.91
N LEU A 143 11.72 15.34 21.00
CA LEU A 143 13.07 15.19 20.46
C LEU A 143 13.84 14.11 21.22
N GLN A 144 13.67 14.01 22.54
CA GLN A 144 14.26 12.91 23.32
C GLN A 144 13.74 11.55 22.88
N GLU A 145 12.43 11.44 22.71
CA GLU A 145 11.76 10.22 22.27
C GLU A 145 12.24 9.81 20.88
N LEU A 146 12.23 10.73 19.91
CA LEU A 146 12.68 10.50 18.53
C LEU A 146 14.12 9.98 18.50
N LYS A 147 15.01 10.66 19.21
CA LYS A 147 16.42 10.26 19.31
C LYS A 147 16.60 8.84 19.84
N SER A 148 15.79 8.44 20.82
CA SER A 148 15.89 7.10 21.41
C SER A 148 15.64 5.93 20.44
N TYR A 149 15.02 6.22 19.28
CA TYR A 149 14.83 5.29 18.16
C TYR A 149 15.92 5.46 17.10
N ILE A 150 16.14 6.69 16.62
CA ILE A 150 17.10 6.96 15.55
C ILE A 150 18.53 6.58 15.95
N ASP A 151 18.93 6.82 17.21
CA ASP A 151 20.26 6.45 17.71
C ASP A 151 20.49 4.92 17.72
N LYS A 152 19.41 4.12 17.68
CA LYS A 152 19.44 2.65 17.53
C LYS A 152 19.33 2.19 16.07
N GLY A 153 19.29 3.12 15.11
CA GLY A 153 19.07 2.83 13.70
C GLY A 153 17.63 2.45 13.35
N ILE A 154 16.66 2.76 14.22
CA ILE A 154 15.24 2.40 14.04
C ILE A 154 14.49 3.62 13.48
N PRO A 155 14.00 3.58 12.23
CA PRO A 155 13.11 4.62 11.71
C PRO A 155 11.75 4.56 12.42
N VAL A 156 11.11 5.71 12.62
CA VAL A 156 9.90 5.80 13.46
C VAL A 156 8.86 6.74 12.85
N PRO A 157 7.55 6.40 12.86
CA PRO A 157 6.53 7.32 12.37
C PRO A 157 6.39 8.54 13.27
N LEU A 158 6.08 9.69 12.67
CA LEU A 158 5.69 10.92 13.36
C LEU A 158 4.27 11.30 12.94
N GLY A 159 3.43 11.65 13.90
CA GLY A 159 2.17 12.35 13.64
C GLY A 159 2.37 13.86 13.73
N LEU A 160 2.02 14.60 12.68
CA LEU A 160 2.19 16.04 12.56
C LEU A 160 0.87 16.79 12.80
N PHE A 161 0.96 17.98 13.38
CA PHE A 161 -0.18 18.84 13.71
C PHE A 161 -0.14 20.14 12.94
N GLU A 162 -0.91 20.24 11.86
CA GLU A 162 -0.97 21.44 11.04
C GLU A 162 -1.63 22.60 11.81
N ILE A 163 -1.15 23.82 11.59
CA ILE A 163 -1.74 25.06 12.06
C ILE A 163 -2.70 25.58 10.98
N ALA A 164 -3.97 25.17 11.06
CA ALA A 164 -5.04 25.61 10.16
C ALA A 164 -5.96 26.60 10.89
N ASP A 165 -6.16 27.81 10.35
CA ASP A 165 -7.02 28.86 10.93
C ASP A 165 -6.74 29.17 12.42
N GLY A 166 -5.46 29.08 12.82
CA GLY A 166 -5.04 29.28 14.21
C GLY A 166 -5.35 28.11 15.15
N ARG A 167 -5.73 26.94 14.64
CA ARG A 167 -5.95 25.69 15.40
C ARG A 167 -4.93 24.63 14.99
N SER A 168 -4.60 23.72 15.90
CA SER A 168 -3.85 22.50 15.57
C SER A 168 -4.82 21.40 15.13
N LEU A 169 -4.68 20.90 13.92
CA LEU A 169 -5.46 19.75 13.41
C LEU A 169 -4.52 18.58 13.10
N PRO A 170 -4.95 17.33 13.35
CA PRO A 170 -4.31 16.16 12.77
C PRO A 170 -4.27 16.32 11.25
N ASP A 171 -3.08 16.26 10.66
CA ASP A 171 -2.91 16.42 9.21
C ASP A 171 -2.22 15.19 8.62
N ASN A 172 -0.94 15.04 8.92
CA ASN A 172 -0.09 14.12 8.17
C ASN A 172 0.72 13.18 9.08
N GLN A 173 1.01 11.98 8.57
CA GLN A 173 1.99 11.07 9.17
C GLN A 173 3.16 10.89 8.21
N VAL A 174 4.38 10.93 8.76
CA VAL A 174 5.65 10.77 8.05
C VAL A 174 6.53 9.77 8.80
N ILE A 175 7.63 9.32 8.21
CA ILE A 175 8.63 8.48 8.92
C ILE A 175 9.87 9.33 9.17
N ALA A 176 10.27 9.53 10.42
CA ALA A 176 11.59 10.05 10.76
C ALA A 176 12.64 8.97 10.48
N ILE A 177 13.61 9.33 9.64
CA ILE A 177 14.72 8.46 9.21
C ILE A 177 16.09 8.99 9.66
N GLY A 178 16.12 10.20 10.22
CA GLY A 178 17.32 10.80 10.77
C GLY A 178 17.04 12.15 11.44
N TYR A 179 18.07 12.72 12.08
CA TYR A 179 18.06 14.09 12.59
C TYR A 179 19.47 14.70 12.53
N ASP A 180 19.53 16.03 12.58
CA ASP A 180 20.75 16.83 12.78
C ASP A 180 20.45 17.92 13.80
N CYS A 181 21.09 17.87 14.97
CA CYS A 181 20.88 18.90 16.00
C CYS A 181 21.72 20.16 15.74
N GLY A 182 22.73 20.11 14.86
CA GLY A 182 23.74 21.15 14.73
C GLY A 182 24.33 21.54 16.10
N ARG A 183 24.18 22.82 16.48
CA ARG A 183 24.63 23.34 17.78
C ARG A 183 23.58 23.19 18.88
N TYR A 184 22.34 22.84 18.56
CA TYR A 184 21.28 22.71 19.55
C TYR A 184 21.60 21.62 20.56
N GLN A 185 21.36 21.87 21.85
CA GLN A 185 21.75 20.94 22.93
C GLN A 185 20.57 20.17 23.52
N GLY A 186 19.35 20.35 23.00
CA GLY A 186 18.11 19.78 23.57
C GLY A 186 17.47 20.63 24.67
N ILE A 187 17.99 21.85 24.91
CA ILE A 187 17.50 22.81 25.90
C ILE A 187 16.94 24.01 25.15
N LEU A 188 15.68 24.36 25.39
CA LEU A 188 15.00 25.48 24.74
C LEU A 188 15.80 26.78 24.88
N GLY A 189 15.87 27.56 23.81
CA GLY A 189 16.61 28.83 23.78
C GLY A 189 17.46 28.97 22.52
N ASP A 190 18.78 28.89 22.68
CA ASP A 190 19.72 29.12 21.59
C ASP A 190 19.76 27.94 20.60
N TYR A 191 20.02 28.25 19.34
CA TYR A 191 20.24 27.28 18.26
C TYR A 191 19.07 26.33 17.96
N MET A 192 17.84 26.60 18.44
CA MET A 192 16.66 25.77 18.14
C MET A 192 16.43 25.56 16.62
N GLU A 193 16.79 26.53 15.78
CA GLU A 193 16.64 26.48 14.32
C GLU A 193 17.69 25.59 13.62
N ASP A 194 18.74 25.19 14.34
CA ASP A 194 19.72 24.23 13.83
C ASP A 194 19.13 22.81 13.73
N VAL A 195 18.07 22.52 14.50
CA VAL A 195 17.41 21.21 14.51
C VAL A 195 16.75 20.94 13.16
N LYS A 196 17.12 19.80 12.57
CA LYS A 196 16.50 19.23 11.38
C LYS A 196 16.08 17.80 11.69
N ILE A 197 14.91 17.41 11.20
CA ILE A 197 14.46 16.02 11.18
C ILE A 197 14.33 15.62 9.72
N TYR A 198 15.00 14.53 9.35
CA TYR A 198 14.94 13.97 8.00
C TYR A 198 13.83 12.94 7.94
N CYS A 199 12.92 13.09 6.99
CA CYS A 199 11.70 12.29 6.89
C CYS A 199 11.52 11.66 5.51
N TYR A 200 10.94 10.46 5.48
CA TYR A 200 10.16 10.02 4.33
C TYR A 200 8.73 10.56 4.46
N ASN A 201 8.27 11.32 3.47
CA ASN A 201 6.93 11.90 3.43
C ASN A 201 6.15 11.30 2.23
N PRO A 202 5.04 10.57 2.45
CA PRO A 202 4.22 10.02 1.35
C PRO A 202 3.65 11.04 0.36
N ALA A 203 3.65 12.34 0.69
CA ALA A 203 3.29 13.40 -0.26
C ALA A 203 4.41 13.70 -1.27
N TYR A 204 5.66 13.35 -0.93
CA TYR A 204 6.88 13.61 -1.69
C TYR A 204 7.69 12.31 -1.83
N PRO A 205 7.21 11.34 -2.64
CA PRO A 205 7.85 10.03 -2.80
C PRO A 205 9.29 10.16 -3.31
N ASP A 206 10.12 9.15 -3.03
CA ASP A 206 11.53 9.05 -3.46
C ASP A 206 12.48 10.13 -2.96
N MET A 207 12.01 11.03 -2.10
CA MET A 207 12.81 12.13 -1.58
C MET A 207 12.89 12.08 -0.05
N ILE A 208 13.99 12.62 0.47
CA ILE A 208 14.12 12.93 1.89
C ILE A 208 13.62 14.36 2.08
N SER A 209 12.57 14.52 2.89
CA SER A 209 12.04 15.82 3.27
C SER A 209 12.65 16.27 4.61
N THR A 210 13.07 17.52 4.69
CA THR A 210 13.64 18.11 5.92
C THR A 210 12.59 18.92 6.66
N LEU A 211 12.19 18.45 7.84
CA LEU A 211 11.37 19.22 8.78
C LEU A 211 12.28 20.12 9.62
N GLN A 212 12.08 21.43 9.53
CA GLN A 212 12.90 22.44 10.21
C GLN A 212 12.05 23.36 11.11
N VAL A 213 12.68 23.91 12.12
CA VAL A 213 12.09 24.80 13.12
C VAL A 213 12.13 26.26 12.65
N ASN A 214 11.01 26.97 12.79
CA ASN A 214 10.95 28.43 12.76
C ASN A 214 10.77 28.94 14.19
N LYS A 215 11.84 29.43 14.81
CA LYS A 215 11.81 29.87 16.21
C LYS A 215 10.96 31.11 16.40
N THR A 216 11.04 32.07 15.48
CA THR A 216 10.32 33.35 15.61
C THR A 216 8.80 33.16 15.58
N ARG A 217 8.32 32.22 14.77
CA ARG A 217 6.89 31.96 14.59
C ARG A 217 6.37 30.72 15.34
N HIS A 218 7.25 30.00 16.03
CA HIS A 218 6.95 28.81 16.84
C HIS A 218 6.22 27.70 16.05
N TYR A 219 6.75 27.31 14.91
CA TYR A 219 6.25 26.17 14.14
C TYR A 219 7.39 25.38 13.49
N TYR A 220 7.05 24.20 12.97
CA TYR A 220 7.87 23.40 12.08
C TYR A 220 7.37 23.55 10.64
N TYR A 221 8.26 23.44 9.66
CA TYR A 221 7.92 23.55 8.24
C TYR A 221 8.82 22.65 7.40
N TRP A 222 8.35 22.29 6.20
CA TRP A 222 9.17 21.57 5.22
C TRP A 222 10.14 22.53 4.55
N LYS A 223 11.44 22.41 4.85
CA LYS A 223 12.46 23.29 4.27
C LYS A 223 12.57 23.15 2.75
N ASP A 224 12.44 21.91 2.26
CA ASP A 224 12.71 21.57 0.86
C ASP A 224 11.50 21.85 -0.05
N HIS A 225 10.30 21.91 0.52
CA HIS A 225 9.03 22.02 -0.21
C HIS A 225 8.03 22.91 0.55
N GLU A 226 8.48 24.07 1.06
CA GLU A 226 7.60 25.00 1.77
C GLU A 226 6.49 25.49 0.83
N ILE A 227 5.29 24.94 0.96
CA ILE A 227 4.08 25.42 0.32
C ILE A 227 3.34 26.30 1.34
N ASN A 228 2.78 27.43 0.90
CA ASN A 228 1.99 28.33 1.75
C ASN A 228 0.85 27.56 2.45
N GLY A 229 1.07 27.12 3.70
CA GLY A 229 0.08 26.36 4.47
C GLY A 229 0.67 25.31 5.42
N ASP A 230 1.77 24.64 5.04
CA ASP A 230 2.31 23.46 5.75
C ASP A 230 3.14 23.84 6.99
N HIS A 231 2.51 24.52 7.95
CA HIS A 231 3.11 24.87 9.23
C HIS A 231 2.59 23.93 10.31
N TYR A 232 3.48 23.32 11.07
CA TYR A 232 3.11 22.38 12.12
C TYR A 232 3.38 22.96 13.50
N ALA A 233 2.41 22.88 14.41
CA ALA A 233 2.60 23.28 15.81
C ALA A 233 3.57 22.36 16.54
N GLY A 234 3.64 21.09 16.15
CA GLY A 234 4.48 20.08 16.77
C GLY A 234 4.28 18.71 16.12
N TYR A 235 4.81 17.70 16.78
CA TYR A 235 4.68 16.30 16.38
C TYR A 235 4.66 15.38 17.61
N PHE A 236 4.13 14.17 17.45
CA PHE A 236 4.41 13.07 18.38
C PHE A 236 5.20 11.97 17.70
N VAL A 237 5.94 11.19 18.48
CA VAL A 237 6.64 9.99 18.01
C VAL A 237 5.71 8.80 18.20
N ASP A 238 5.42 8.08 17.12
CA ASP A 238 4.57 6.90 17.16
C ASP A 238 5.38 5.69 17.65
N THR A 239 5.25 5.40 18.94
CA THR A 239 5.91 4.28 19.60
C THR A 239 5.07 3.00 19.58
N ARG A 240 3.90 3.02 18.92
CA ARG A 240 2.93 1.91 18.87
C ARG A 240 2.93 1.19 17.52
N TYR A 241 3.81 1.58 16.60
CA TYR A 241 4.04 0.82 15.38
C TYR A 241 4.39 -0.65 15.70
N VAL A 242 3.64 -1.56 15.07
CA VAL A 242 3.91 -3.00 15.07
C VAL A 242 4.03 -3.47 13.64
N ALA A 243 5.12 -4.20 13.35
CA ALA A 243 5.40 -4.70 12.01
C ALA A 243 4.37 -5.72 11.52
N ALA A 244 3.95 -5.57 10.26
CA ALA A 244 3.09 -6.51 9.56
C ALA A 244 3.82 -7.16 8.37
N THR A 245 3.18 -8.12 7.70
CA THR A 245 3.68 -8.66 6.43
C THR A 245 3.05 -7.86 5.29
N PRO A 246 3.82 -7.08 4.51
CA PRO A 246 3.26 -6.37 3.37
C PRO A 246 3.03 -7.34 2.19
N PRO A 247 2.08 -7.05 1.29
CA PRO A 247 1.92 -7.81 0.06
C PRO A 247 3.20 -7.70 -0.80
N PRO A 248 3.54 -8.72 -1.60
CA PRO A 248 4.65 -8.61 -2.54
C PRO A 248 4.33 -7.59 -3.65
N ASP A 249 5.36 -7.04 -4.30
CA ASP A 249 5.21 -6.13 -5.43
C ASP A 249 4.27 -6.74 -6.51
N PRO A 250 3.09 -6.16 -6.75
CA PRO A 250 2.17 -6.64 -7.78
C PRO A 250 2.71 -6.33 -9.19
N SER A 251 3.62 -5.37 -9.33
CA SER A 251 4.11 -4.86 -10.61
C SER A 251 5.28 -5.66 -11.19
N SER A 252 5.01 -6.91 -11.58
CA SER A 252 5.99 -7.75 -12.30
C SER A 252 6.09 -7.47 -13.81
N ALA A 253 5.40 -6.45 -14.33
CA ALA A 253 5.34 -6.15 -15.77
C ALA A 253 6.73 -5.83 -16.36
N ALA A 254 7.68 -5.33 -15.56
CA ALA A 254 8.97 -4.83 -16.03
C ALA A 254 10.10 -5.88 -16.18
N SER A 255 9.80 -7.18 -16.21
CA SER A 255 10.83 -8.22 -16.07
C SER A 255 11.48 -8.75 -17.35
N GLN A 256 11.02 -8.35 -18.55
CA GLN A 256 11.65 -8.73 -19.82
C GLN A 256 11.68 -7.55 -20.78
N PRO A 257 12.85 -7.13 -21.31
CA PRO A 257 12.95 -5.99 -22.24
C PRO A 257 12.50 -6.39 -23.66
N ASP A 258 11.26 -6.86 -23.80
CA ASP A 258 10.68 -7.35 -25.05
C ASP A 258 9.96 -6.25 -25.86
N CYS A 259 10.00 -5.00 -25.38
CA CYS A 259 9.30 -3.86 -25.94
C CYS A 259 7.77 -4.02 -26.06
N ASN A 260 7.18 -4.99 -25.37
CA ASN A 260 5.74 -5.20 -25.36
C ASN A 260 5.12 -4.66 -24.07
N ALA A 261 3.97 -4.00 -24.21
CA ALA A 261 3.12 -3.69 -23.09
C ALA A 261 2.50 -4.99 -22.59
N GLN A 262 2.43 -5.13 -21.27
CA GLN A 262 1.74 -6.22 -20.57
C GLN A 262 0.54 -5.69 -19.79
N GLU A 263 0.56 -4.40 -19.45
CA GLU A 263 -0.46 -3.73 -18.65
C GLU A 263 -0.65 -2.30 -19.17
N LEU A 264 -1.91 -1.84 -19.14
CA LEU A 264 -2.25 -0.42 -19.20
C LEU A 264 -2.81 0.02 -17.85
N VAL A 265 -2.21 1.05 -17.26
CA VAL A 265 -2.70 1.70 -16.05
C VAL A 265 -3.46 2.95 -16.48
N VAL A 266 -4.75 3.00 -16.14
CA VAL A 266 -5.63 4.13 -16.50
C VAL A 266 -5.94 4.94 -15.26
N THR A 267 -5.55 6.21 -15.27
CA THR A 267 -5.88 7.18 -14.24
C THR A 267 -7.04 8.06 -14.71
N PHE A 268 -8.16 8.02 -13.98
CA PHE A 268 -9.37 8.78 -14.22
C PHE A 268 -9.47 9.94 -13.23
N LYS A 269 -9.78 11.14 -13.71
CA LYS A 269 -10.18 12.28 -12.88
C LYS A 269 -11.65 12.58 -13.10
N SER A 270 -12.48 12.26 -12.10
CA SER A 270 -13.88 12.63 -12.07
C SER A 270 -14.02 14.15 -12.01
N GLY A 271 -15.06 14.68 -12.64
CA GLY A 271 -15.47 16.07 -12.50
C GLY A 271 -16.46 16.28 -11.38
N ASP A 272 -17.24 17.32 -11.50
CA ASP A 272 -18.29 17.78 -10.59
C ASP A 272 -19.43 16.77 -10.36
N TYR A 273 -19.53 15.72 -11.17
CA TYR A 273 -20.41 14.57 -10.94
C TYR A 273 -19.61 13.25 -10.95
N GLY A 274 -19.62 12.54 -9.82
CA GLY A 274 -18.89 11.28 -9.63
C GLY A 274 -19.57 10.02 -10.20
N LEU A 275 -18.81 8.94 -10.28
CA LEU A 275 -19.32 7.59 -10.54
C LEU A 275 -19.92 7.02 -9.25
N ARG A 276 -21.11 6.42 -9.32
CA ARG A 276 -21.81 5.88 -8.15
C ARG A 276 -21.30 4.50 -7.73
N GLY A 277 -20.80 3.68 -8.65
CA GLY A 277 -20.47 2.29 -8.38
C GLY A 277 -21.71 1.40 -8.22
N GLY A 278 -21.59 0.30 -7.49
CA GLY A 278 -22.65 -0.71 -7.38
C GLY A 278 -22.94 -1.36 -8.73
N ASP A 279 -24.11 -1.03 -9.31
CA ASP A 279 -24.54 -1.45 -10.65
C ASP A 279 -24.15 -0.44 -11.76
N ASP A 280 -23.73 0.77 -11.38
CA ASP A 280 -23.35 1.87 -12.26
C ASP A 280 -21.81 1.96 -12.36
N ASN A 281 -21.22 1.07 -13.16
CA ASN A 281 -19.77 0.88 -13.25
C ASN A 281 -19.17 1.40 -14.54
N CYS A 282 -17.87 1.70 -14.49
CA CYS A 282 -17.04 1.95 -15.64
C CYS A 282 -16.54 0.61 -16.21
N HIS A 283 -16.67 0.46 -17.52
CA HIS A 283 -16.14 -0.64 -18.29
C HIS A 283 -15.19 -0.07 -19.34
N VAL A 284 -14.22 -0.88 -19.74
CA VAL A 284 -13.22 -0.50 -20.73
C VAL A 284 -13.21 -1.54 -21.84
N MET A 285 -13.16 -1.08 -23.08
CA MET A 285 -12.93 -1.92 -24.24
C MET A 285 -11.73 -1.38 -24.99
N LEU A 286 -10.71 -2.22 -25.15
CA LEU A 286 -9.48 -1.91 -25.86
C LEU A 286 -9.57 -2.51 -27.26
N GLN A 287 -9.45 -1.67 -28.29
CA GLN A 287 -9.43 -2.12 -29.68
C GLN A 287 -8.00 -2.07 -30.22
N PHE A 288 -7.65 -3.12 -30.96
CA PHE A 288 -6.34 -3.26 -31.60
C PHE A 288 -6.42 -2.96 -33.10
N ASN A 289 -5.28 -2.70 -33.73
CA ASN A 289 -5.18 -2.36 -35.14
C ASN A 289 -5.54 -3.53 -36.08
N ASP A 290 -5.42 -4.77 -35.60
CA ASP A 290 -5.85 -5.98 -36.32
C ASP A 290 -7.37 -6.23 -36.25
N GLY A 291 -8.11 -5.38 -35.52
CA GLY A 291 -9.56 -5.49 -35.33
C GLY A 291 -9.98 -6.36 -34.14
N THR A 292 -9.04 -6.99 -33.43
CA THR A 292 -9.33 -7.71 -32.18
C THR A 292 -9.68 -6.72 -31.06
N VAL A 293 -10.33 -7.24 -30.02
CA VAL A 293 -10.85 -6.45 -28.91
C VAL A 293 -10.65 -7.19 -27.59
N GLN A 294 -10.19 -6.49 -26.56
CA GLN A 294 -10.17 -6.97 -25.19
C GLN A 294 -11.09 -6.12 -24.31
N GLN A 295 -11.91 -6.77 -23.49
CA GLN A 295 -12.85 -6.10 -22.58
C GLN A 295 -12.42 -6.24 -21.12
N PHE A 296 -12.59 -5.17 -20.38
CA PHE A 296 -12.39 -5.09 -18.93
C PHE A 296 -13.67 -4.58 -18.30
N LEU A 297 -14.38 -5.46 -17.61
CA LEU A 297 -15.66 -5.13 -17.01
C LEU A 297 -15.47 -4.65 -15.58
N ASN A 298 -16.24 -3.63 -15.18
CA ASN A 298 -16.28 -3.13 -13.81
C ASN A 298 -14.89 -2.74 -13.29
N VAL A 299 -14.21 -1.85 -14.01
CA VAL A 299 -12.82 -1.47 -13.69
C VAL A 299 -12.72 -0.68 -12.38
N ASN A 300 -13.84 -0.06 -11.95
CA ASN A 300 -14.00 0.57 -10.64
C ASN A 300 -14.42 -0.40 -9.53
N ARG A 301 -14.58 -1.71 -9.81
CA ARG A 301 -14.90 -2.77 -8.83
C ARG A 301 -16.09 -2.45 -7.93
N SER A 302 -17.16 -1.92 -8.53
CA SER A 302 -18.39 -1.50 -7.86
C SER A 302 -18.18 -0.38 -6.83
N GLN A 303 -17.01 0.25 -6.79
CA GLN A 303 -16.74 1.38 -5.92
C GLN A 303 -17.25 2.69 -6.53
N PRO A 304 -17.77 3.62 -5.71
CA PRO A 304 -18.01 4.99 -6.13
C PRO A 304 -16.69 5.69 -6.41
N TRP A 305 -16.66 6.53 -7.44
CA TRP A 305 -15.61 7.54 -7.65
C TRP A 305 -16.22 8.91 -7.42
N PRO A 306 -16.03 9.54 -6.24
CA PRO A 306 -16.68 10.80 -5.92
C PRO A 306 -16.38 11.94 -6.90
N ALA A 307 -17.10 13.05 -6.74
CA ALA A 307 -16.83 14.24 -7.55
C ALA A 307 -15.42 14.78 -7.27
N ASN A 308 -14.74 15.22 -8.33
CA ASN A 308 -13.41 15.84 -8.29
C ASN A 308 -12.28 14.95 -7.71
N THR A 309 -12.44 13.63 -7.70
CA THR A 309 -11.43 12.68 -7.24
C THR A 309 -10.67 12.03 -8.40
N THR A 310 -9.50 11.47 -8.08
CA THR A 310 -8.67 10.71 -9.03
C THR A 310 -8.63 9.24 -8.61
N HIS A 311 -8.82 8.34 -9.56
CA HIS A 311 -8.82 6.89 -9.35
C HIS A 311 -8.03 6.17 -10.44
N THR A 312 -7.49 5.00 -10.11
CA THR A 312 -6.71 4.19 -11.05
C THR A 312 -7.38 2.85 -11.32
N ALA A 313 -7.29 2.37 -12.56
CA ALA A 313 -7.59 1.00 -12.92
C ALA A 313 -6.39 0.36 -13.63
N GLU A 314 -6.15 -0.91 -13.32
CA GLU A 314 -5.13 -1.74 -13.96
C GLU A 314 -5.80 -2.63 -15.00
N LEU A 315 -5.35 -2.53 -16.25
CA LEU A 315 -5.88 -3.26 -17.40
C LEU A 315 -4.78 -4.16 -17.97
N TRP A 316 -4.75 -5.39 -17.49
CA TRP A 316 -3.76 -6.36 -17.93
C TRP A 316 -4.12 -7.00 -19.26
N LEU A 317 -3.18 -7.02 -20.18
CA LEU A 317 -3.38 -7.51 -21.53
C LEU A 317 -3.40 -9.04 -21.54
N ALA A 318 -4.28 -9.63 -22.35
CA ALA A 318 -4.34 -11.08 -22.50
C ALA A 318 -3.03 -11.65 -23.04
N ASP A 319 -2.38 -10.91 -23.93
CA ASP A 319 -1.06 -11.17 -24.48
C ASP A 319 -0.20 -9.89 -24.39
N PRO A 320 1.12 -10.01 -24.17
CA PRO A 320 2.03 -8.88 -24.34
C PRO A 320 1.99 -8.37 -25.79
N LEU A 321 1.77 -7.07 -25.98
CA LEU A 321 1.62 -6.47 -27.31
C LEU A 321 2.50 -5.24 -27.48
N PRO A 322 3.09 -5.02 -28.68
CA PRO A 322 3.83 -3.79 -28.94
C PRO A 322 2.88 -2.59 -28.88
N LEU A 323 3.38 -1.41 -28.49
CA LEU A 323 2.55 -0.19 -28.41
C LEU A 323 1.84 0.11 -29.74
N SER A 324 2.47 -0.17 -30.88
CA SER A 324 1.87 0.00 -32.21
C SER A 324 0.63 -0.86 -32.47
N ALA A 325 0.31 -1.84 -31.62
CA ALA A 325 -0.89 -2.65 -31.74
C ALA A 325 -2.16 -1.91 -31.29
N PHE A 326 -2.05 -0.92 -30.41
CA PHE A 326 -3.22 -0.23 -29.85
C PHE A 326 -3.83 0.76 -30.85
N LYS A 327 -5.15 0.67 -31.05
CA LYS A 327 -5.90 1.55 -31.96
C LYS A 327 -6.67 2.62 -31.19
N ASN A 328 -7.58 2.20 -30.33
CA ASN A 328 -8.36 3.07 -29.49
C ASN A 328 -8.82 2.33 -28.22
N ILE A 329 -9.25 3.11 -27.25
CA ILE A 329 -9.84 2.65 -26.01
C ILE A 329 -11.21 3.31 -25.84
N ILE A 330 -12.18 2.50 -25.45
CA ILE A 330 -13.56 2.93 -25.25
C ILE A 330 -13.89 2.77 -23.77
N PHE A 331 -14.21 3.87 -23.12
CA PHE A 331 -14.80 3.86 -21.79
C PHE A 331 -16.31 3.86 -21.95
N TYR A 332 -17.00 3.03 -21.19
CA TYR A 332 -18.45 3.03 -21.22
C TYR A 332 -19.04 2.67 -19.87
N THR A 333 -20.23 3.20 -19.61
CA THR A 333 -21.07 2.83 -18.46
C THR A 333 -22.25 2.01 -18.94
N LYS A 334 -23.04 1.48 -18.00
CA LYS A 334 -24.32 0.85 -18.34
C LYS A 334 -25.21 1.85 -19.08
N SER A 335 -25.74 1.43 -20.23
CA SER A 335 -26.84 2.13 -20.89
C SER A 335 -28.11 1.88 -20.10
N CYS A 336 -28.85 2.93 -19.77
CA CYS A 336 -30.21 2.82 -19.29
C CYS A 336 -31.04 3.92 -19.93
N ASP A 337 -32.16 3.52 -20.51
CA ASP A 337 -33.07 4.35 -21.30
C ASP A 337 -34.07 5.13 -20.44
N GLY A 338 -34.02 4.95 -19.11
CA GLY A 338 -34.94 5.57 -18.16
C GLY A 338 -36.37 5.04 -18.23
N SER A 339 -36.65 4.02 -19.06
CA SER A 339 -37.99 3.53 -19.37
C SER A 339 -38.75 2.94 -18.17
N ASN A 340 -38.02 2.58 -17.10
CA ASN A 340 -38.59 1.97 -15.89
C ASN A 340 -38.46 2.86 -14.63
N GLY A 341 -38.19 4.16 -14.78
CA GLY A 341 -38.11 5.09 -13.65
C GLY A 341 -36.91 4.90 -12.72
N ILE A 342 -35.94 4.06 -13.08
CA ILE A 342 -34.67 3.90 -12.36
C ILE A 342 -33.70 5.00 -12.86
N PRO A 343 -33.29 5.96 -12.02
CA PRO A 343 -32.41 7.04 -12.43
C PRO A 343 -30.98 6.54 -12.67
N CYS A 344 -30.56 6.56 -13.94
CA CYS A 344 -29.17 6.36 -14.36
C CYS A 344 -28.25 7.34 -13.64
N ASN A 345 -27.09 6.87 -13.19
CA ASN A 345 -26.06 7.79 -12.73
C ASN A 345 -25.48 8.59 -13.91
N ASN A 346 -25.20 9.87 -13.68
CA ASN A 346 -24.39 10.67 -14.59
C ASN A 346 -22.98 10.75 -14.01
N TRP A 347 -21.98 10.50 -14.84
CA TRP A 347 -20.58 10.62 -14.46
C TRP A 347 -19.89 11.62 -15.39
N ASN A 348 -19.27 12.64 -14.80
CA ASN A 348 -18.44 13.59 -15.52
C ASN A 348 -16.99 13.11 -15.43
N LEU A 349 -16.37 12.83 -16.57
CA LEU A 349 -14.94 12.58 -16.68
C LEU A 349 -14.27 13.88 -17.14
N ASN A 350 -13.31 14.38 -16.37
CA ASN A 350 -12.58 15.61 -16.70
C ASN A 350 -11.23 15.32 -17.34
N GLN A 351 -10.56 14.25 -16.92
CA GLN A 351 -9.28 13.86 -17.48
C GLN A 351 -9.10 12.34 -17.42
N VAL A 352 -8.38 11.82 -18.41
CA VAL A 352 -7.86 10.45 -18.40
C VAL A 352 -6.40 10.45 -18.85
N THR A 353 -5.57 9.70 -18.14
CA THR A 353 -4.18 9.41 -18.50
C THR A 353 -4.01 7.90 -18.56
N ILE A 354 -3.31 7.39 -19.57
CA ILE A 354 -2.99 5.97 -19.71
C ILE A 354 -1.49 5.81 -19.77
N THR A 355 -0.96 5.00 -18.87
CA THR A 355 0.44 4.59 -18.82
C THR A 355 0.54 3.13 -19.23
N ALA A 356 1.30 2.82 -20.27
CA ALA A 356 1.63 1.45 -20.65
C ALA A 356 2.86 0.98 -19.88
N ARG A 357 2.83 -0.28 -19.45
CA ARG A 357 3.89 -0.92 -18.67
C ARG A 357 4.21 -2.30 -19.25
N GLY A 358 5.46 -2.70 -19.20
CA GLY A 358 5.91 -3.97 -19.79
C GLY A 358 7.42 -3.99 -19.98
N GLY A 359 7.88 -4.49 -21.13
CA GLY A 359 9.30 -4.58 -21.46
C GLY A 359 10.01 -3.28 -21.80
N PHE A 360 9.56 -2.17 -21.21
CA PHE A 360 10.09 -0.83 -21.37
C PHE A 360 9.74 0.02 -20.13
N PRO A 361 10.47 1.14 -19.89
CA PRO A 361 10.10 2.08 -18.82
C PRO A 361 8.68 2.60 -19.02
N ASP A 362 7.90 2.67 -17.93
CA ASP A 362 6.51 3.15 -17.93
C ASP A 362 6.32 4.36 -18.87
N ALA A 363 5.42 4.23 -19.83
CA ALA A 363 5.23 5.19 -20.91
C ALA A 363 3.81 5.74 -20.94
N ILE A 364 3.63 7.05 -20.84
CA ILE A 364 2.32 7.68 -21.04
C ILE A 364 1.97 7.58 -22.53
N VAL A 365 0.94 6.80 -22.84
CA VAL A 365 0.49 6.50 -24.20
C VAL A 365 -0.77 7.28 -24.60
N LEU A 366 -1.46 7.85 -23.63
CA LEU A 366 -2.62 8.71 -23.86
C LEU A 366 -2.80 9.69 -22.71
N THR A 367 -3.09 10.94 -23.03
CA THR A 367 -3.58 11.93 -22.06
C THR A 367 -4.66 12.76 -22.74
N GLN A 368 -5.83 12.83 -22.11
CA GLN A 368 -6.96 13.63 -22.58
C GLN A 368 -7.46 14.45 -21.40
N ILE A 369 -7.55 15.76 -21.60
CA ILE A 369 -7.94 16.72 -20.57
C ILE A 369 -9.04 17.58 -21.16
N GLY A 370 -10.20 17.60 -20.51
CA GLY A 370 -11.28 18.50 -20.83
C GLY A 370 -11.13 19.83 -20.09
N ASN A 371 -11.60 20.92 -20.72
CA ASN A 371 -11.69 22.24 -20.12
C ASN A 371 -13.15 22.72 -20.17
N PRO A 372 -13.99 22.53 -19.13
CA PRO A 372 -13.72 21.87 -17.84
C PRO A 372 -14.02 20.36 -17.81
N LEU A 373 -14.64 19.83 -18.87
CA LEU A 373 -15.22 18.48 -18.91
C LEU A 373 -14.76 17.78 -20.18
N LEU A 374 -14.24 16.55 -20.06
CA LEU A 374 -13.84 15.74 -21.22
C LEU A 374 -15.05 14.98 -21.78
N LYS A 375 -15.84 14.34 -20.91
CA LYS A 375 -17.01 13.57 -21.30
C LYS A 375 -18.03 13.51 -20.16
N ARG A 376 -19.30 13.74 -20.48
CA ARG A 376 -20.41 13.36 -19.61
C ARG A 376 -20.95 12.01 -20.06
N PHE A 377 -20.86 11.02 -19.19
CA PHE A 377 -21.55 9.75 -19.33
C PHE A 377 -22.97 9.92 -18.78
N SER A 378 -23.96 9.60 -19.61
CA SER A 378 -25.38 9.64 -19.29
C SER A 378 -26.08 8.42 -19.87
N GLY A 379 -27.30 8.13 -19.44
CA GLY A 379 -28.05 6.96 -19.94
C GLY A 379 -28.18 6.88 -21.47
N LYS A 380 -28.24 8.04 -22.15
CA LYS A 380 -28.31 8.15 -23.62
C LYS A 380 -26.96 8.26 -24.32
N ASP A 381 -25.94 8.70 -23.60
CA ASP A 381 -24.59 8.93 -24.11
C ASP A 381 -23.60 8.33 -23.12
N PHE A 382 -23.48 7.00 -23.16
CA PHE A 382 -22.83 6.17 -22.14
C PHE A 382 -21.46 5.67 -22.57
N SER A 383 -20.90 6.14 -23.68
CA SER A 383 -19.57 5.71 -24.15
C SER A 383 -18.74 6.87 -24.69
N GLY A 384 -17.42 6.77 -24.55
CA GLY A 384 -16.43 7.70 -25.10
C GLY A 384 -15.27 6.92 -25.70
N THR A 385 -14.90 7.24 -26.94
CA THR A 385 -13.79 6.61 -27.67
C THR A 385 -12.60 7.54 -27.72
N TYR A 386 -11.41 7.03 -27.40
CA TYR A 386 -10.16 7.78 -27.37
C TYR A 386 -9.10 7.02 -28.17
N TYR A 387 -8.47 7.71 -29.11
CA TYR A 387 -7.50 7.11 -30.02
C TYR A 387 -6.09 7.24 -29.47
N PHE A 388 -5.32 6.16 -29.56
CA PHE A 388 -3.89 6.22 -29.29
C PHE A 388 -3.22 6.92 -30.47
N THR A 389 -2.50 8.00 -30.19
CA THR A 389 -1.79 8.79 -31.21
C THR A 389 -0.38 9.06 -30.70
N ASN A 390 0.60 9.11 -31.61
CA ASN A 390 2.00 9.40 -31.28
C ASN A 390 2.59 8.44 -30.22
N LEU A 391 2.29 7.14 -30.33
CA LEU A 391 2.82 6.14 -29.41
C LEU A 391 4.35 6.12 -29.49
N PRO A 392 5.05 6.10 -28.34
CA PRO A 392 6.50 6.10 -28.33
C PRO A 392 7.02 4.83 -29.00
N ALA A 393 8.03 5.00 -29.86
CA ALA A 393 8.74 3.86 -30.42
C ALA A 393 9.58 3.22 -29.32
N CYS A 394 9.26 1.98 -28.95
CA CYS A 394 10.17 1.18 -28.16
C CYS A 394 11.23 0.61 -29.09
N THR A 395 12.49 1.00 -28.89
CA THR A 395 13.61 0.34 -29.55
C THR A 395 14.12 -0.70 -28.56
N PRO A 396 14.13 -2.01 -28.89
CA PRO A 396 14.80 -2.99 -28.04
C PRO A 396 16.23 -2.48 -27.88
N GLY A 397 16.59 -2.11 -26.66
CA GLY A 397 17.96 -1.65 -26.43
C GLY A 397 18.88 -2.79 -26.84
N ASN A 398 19.87 -2.50 -27.69
CA ASN A 398 21.14 -3.27 -27.75
C ASN A 398 21.91 -3.09 -26.42
N GLY A 399 21.19 -3.14 -25.31
CA GLY A 399 21.70 -2.95 -23.98
C GLY A 399 22.42 -4.21 -23.60
N ASN A 400 23.72 -4.22 -23.84
CA ASN A 400 24.67 -4.50 -22.77
C ASN A 400 24.41 -3.53 -21.60
N VAL A 401 23.23 -3.61 -21.01
CA VAL A 401 23.10 -3.34 -19.60
C VAL A 401 23.71 -4.60 -19.01
N ASN A 402 24.79 -4.46 -18.25
CA ASN A 402 25.04 -5.39 -17.17
C ASN A 402 23.83 -5.28 -16.23
N MET A 403 22.68 -5.81 -16.66
CA MET A 403 21.77 -6.44 -15.74
C MET A 403 22.64 -7.50 -15.11
N GLU A 404 22.92 -7.34 -13.82
CA GLU A 404 23.36 -8.45 -13.01
C GLU A 404 22.54 -9.67 -13.45
N GLU A 405 23.28 -10.63 -13.97
CA GLU A 405 22.82 -11.97 -14.27
C GLU A 405 21.81 -12.37 -13.18
N PRO A 406 20.58 -12.75 -13.53
CA PRO A 406 19.57 -13.01 -12.51
C PRO A 406 20.12 -14.12 -11.63
N GLU A 407 20.40 -13.79 -10.36
CA GLU A 407 20.95 -14.73 -9.41
C GLU A 407 20.10 -16.00 -9.38
N THR A 408 20.64 -17.03 -10.04
CA THR A 408 20.68 -18.43 -9.67
C THR A 408 19.45 -19.00 -8.94
N GLY A 409 18.67 -19.83 -9.65
CA GLY A 409 17.93 -21.00 -9.13
C GLY A 409 16.76 -20.79 -8.16
N SER A 410 16.73 -19.68 -7.43
CA SER A 410 15.73 -19.39 -6.40
C SER A 410 14.39 -19.03 -7.04
N ALA A 411 14.36 -18.17 -8.08
CA ALA A 411 13.11 -17.60 -8.64
C ALA A 411 12.17 -18.61 -9.31
N THR A 412 12.65 -19.80 -9.67
CA THR A 412 11.90 -20.81 -10.43
C THR A 412 11.41 -21.95 -9.55
N THR A 413 10.28 -22.52 -9.92
CA THR A 413 9.67 -23.67 -9.29
C THR A 413 9.29 -24.72 -10.34
N ASN A 414 9.42 -25.98 -9.97
CA ASN A 414 8.88 -27.11 -10.75
C ASN A 414 7.87 -27.92 -9.93
N GLN A 415 7.59 -27.52 -8.69
CA GLN A 415 6.65 -28.21 -7.82
C GLN A 415 5.84 -27.21 -6.99
N LEU A 416 4.55 -27.48 -6.77
CA LEU A 416 3.71 -26.78 -5.80
C LEU A 416 3.28 -27.76 -4.71
N LEU A 417 3.43 -27.35 -3.45
CA LEU A 417 2.82 -27.99 -2.29
C LEU A 417 1.58 -27.19 -1.93
N ILE A 418 0.42 -27.80 -2.09
CA ILE A 418 -0.88 -27.15 -1.85
C ILE A 418 -1.48 -27.78 -0.60
N ASN A 419 -1.34 -27.06 0.52
CA ASN A 419 -1.96 -27.44 1.78
C ASN A 419 -3.39 -26.94 1.80
N ILE A 420 -4.36 -27.85 1.91
CA ILE A 420 -5.78 -27.56 1.87
C ILE A 420 -6.39 -27.96 3.21
N ARG A 421 -7.18 -27.06 3.79
CA ARG A 421 -7.95 -27.30 5.01
C ARG A 421 -9.42 -27.48 4.68
N THR A 422 -9.99 -28.60 5.10
CA THR A 422 -11.43 -28.88 5.04
C THR A 422 -12.12 -28.26 6.26
N GLY A 423 -13.38 -27.89 6.10
CA GLY A 423 -14.22 -27.30 7.14
C GLY A 423 -15.14 -28.34 7.78
N ASN A 424 -16.41 -27.97 7.96
CA ASN A 424 -17.40 -28.81 8.61
C ASN A 424 -17.93 -29.97 7.73
N ASP A 425 -17.46 -30.06 6.49
CA ASP A 425 -17.79 -31.11 5.52
C ASP A 425 -16.49 -31.60 4.87
N ASP A 426 -16.35 -32.91 4.66
CA ASP A 426 -15.16 -33.55 4.11
C ASP A 426 -15.10 -33.47 2.57
N LEU A 427 -13.99 -33.92 1.99
CA LEU A 427 -13.96 -34.30 0.57
C LEU A 427 -13.93 -35.82 0.55
N GLN A 428 -15.04 -36.45 0.17
CA GLN A 428 -15.25 -37.88 0.37
C GLN A 428 -14.23 -38.78 -0.35
N GLY A 429 -13.71 -38.35 -1.50
CA GLY A 429 -12.84 -39.16 -2.35
C GLY A 429 -13.63 -40.14 -3.21
N GLY A 430 -13.03 -41.27 -3.59
CA GLY A 430 -13.67 -42.24 -4.49
C GLY A 430 -13.92 -41.65 -5.88
N ASP A 431 -15.18 -41.35 -6.19
CA ASP A 431 -15.60 -40.68 -7.43
C ASP A 431 -15.57 -39.14 -7.33
N ASP A 432 -15.54 -38.59 -6.11
CA ASP A 432 -15.58 -37.16 -5.82
C ASP A 432 -14.18 -36.64 -5.49
N ASN A 433 -13.39 -36.47 -6.55
CA ASN A 433 -11.99 -36.08 -6.43
C ASN A 433 -11.76 -34.63 -6.82
N LEU A 434 -10.75 -34.02 -6.20
CA LEU A 434 -10.29 -32.69 -6.53
C LEU A 434 -9.35 -32.75 -7.74
N SER A 435 -9.60 -31.89 -8.72
CA SER A 435 -8.66 -31.57 -9.79
C SER A 435 -8.18 -30.14 -9.63
N ILE A 436 -6.91 -29.88 -9.95
CA ILE A 436 -6.32 -28.55 -9.89
C ILE A 436 -5.75 -28.20 -11.26
N SER A 437 -6.17 -27.07 -11.82
CA SER A 437 -5.55 -26.50 -13.01
C SER A 437 -4.67 -25.32 -12.63
N VAL A 438 -3.44 -25.31 -13.13
CA VAL A 438 -2.46 -24.23 -12.98
C VAL A 438 -2.40 -23.48 -14.30
N SER A 439 -2.75 -22.19 -14.31
CA SER A 439 -2.61 -21.34 -15.49
C SER A 439 -1.38 -20.45 -15.37
N TYR A 440 -0.67 -20.31 -16.49
CA TYR A 440 0.56 -19.55 -16.58
C TYR A 440 0.37 -18.23 -17.32
N ARG A 441 1.33 -17.32 -17.15
CA ARG A 441 1.39 -16.01 -17.80
C ARG A 441 1.42 -16.10 -19.33
N ASP A 442 2.00 -17.16 -19.88
CA ASP A 442 2.08 -17.41 -21.33
C ASP A 442 0.78 -17.96 -21.95
N GLY A 443 -0.33 -17.92 -21.21
CA GLY A 443 -1.63 -18.45 -21.63
C GLY A 443 -1.74 -19.98 -21.57
N THR A 444 -0.64 -20.70 -21.34
CA THR A 444 -0.69 -22.16 -21.18
C THR A 444 -1.25 -22.57 -19.83
N SER A 445 -1.75 -23.80 -19.72
CA SER A 445 -2.21 -24.35 -18.45
C SER A 445 -1.86 -25.83 -18.32
N GLN A 446 -1.86 -26.32 -17.08
CA GLN A 446 -1.67 -27.73 -16.74
C GLN A 446 -2.73 -28.16 -15.75
N THR A 447 -3.41 -29.26 -16.05
CA THR A 447 -4.43 -29.83 -15.17
C THR A 447 -3.92 -31.10 -14.51
N PHE A 448 -4.12 -31.17 -13.21
CA PHE A 448 -3.78 -32.30 -12.35
C PHE A 448 -5.08 -32.89 -11.83
N SER A 449 -5.50 -34.01 -12.40
CA SER A 449 -6.73 -34.69 -11.99
C SER A 449 -6.48 -35.57 -10.77
N ASN A 450 -7.50 -35.67 -9.91
CA ASN A 450 -7.49 -36.55 -8.74
C ASN A 450 -6.28 -36.34 -7.81
N VAL A 451 -6.07 -35.09 -7.39
CA VAL A 451 -4.92 -34.72 -6.53
C VAL A 451 -5.00 -35.33 -5.12
N ASN A 452 -6.19 -35.78 -4.71
CA ASN A 452 -6.42 -36.54 -3.48
C ASN A 452 -6.33 -38.06 -3.68
N ALA A 453 -6.04 -38.56 -4.89
CA ALA A 453 -5.85 -39.97 -5.22
C ALA A 453 -7.00 -40.92 -4.81
N GLY A 454 -8.25 -40.44 -4.84
CA GLY A 454 -9.41 -41.21 -4.38
C GLY A 454 -9.54 -41.29 -2.86
N ILE A 455 -8.63 -40.66 -2.11
CA ILE A 455 -8.61 -40.71 -0.65
C ILE A 455 -9.52 -39.62 -0.09
N ASN A 456 -10.24 -39.98 0.97
CA ASN A 456 -11.02 -39.07 1.79
C ASN A 456 -10.13 -38.02 2.48
N TRP A 457 -10.54 -36.75 2.46
CA TRP A 457 -9.97 -35.70 3.30
C TRP A 457 -11.00 -35.32 4.39
N PRO A 458 -10.87 -35.87 5.62
CA PRO A 458 -11.92 -35.78 6.64
C PRO A 458 -12.29 -34.36 7.04
N VAL A 459 -13.42 -34.17 7.73
CA VAL A 459 -13.82 -32.87 8.30
C VAL A 459 -12.72 -32.28 9.18
N ASN A 460 -12.53 -30.96 9.12
CA ASN A 460 -11.53 -30.21 9.88
C ASN A 460 -10.08 -30.72 9.76
N SER A 461 -9.73 -31.36 8.64
CA SER A 461 -8.39 -31.88 8.38
C SER A 461 -7.58 -30.94 7.48
N THR A 462 -6.25 -31.09 7.52
CA THR A 462 -5.34 -30.42 6.58
C THR A 462 -4.60 -31.48 5.77
N ASN A 463 -4.68 -31.38 4.45
CA ASN A 463 -4.10 -32.35 3.53
C ASN A 463 -3.22 -31.64 2.51
N THR A 464 -2.13 -32.28 2.09
CA THR A 464 -1.17 -31.72 1.14
C THR A 464 -1.30 -32.41 -0.21
N ALA A 465 -1.65 -31.66 -1.24
CA ALA A 465 -1.51 -32.09 -2.64
C ALA A 465 -0.15 -31.62 -3.18
N THR A 466 0.65 -32.56 -3.71
CA THR A 466 1.92 -32.25 -4.38
C THR A 466 1.71 -32.22 -5.89
N ILE A 467 1.95 -31.07 -6.50
CA ILE A 467 1.77 -30.83 -7.94
C ILE A 467 3.14 -30.69 -8.59
N ASN A 468 3.50 -31.63 -9.46
CA ASN A 468 4.74 -31.57 -10.22
C ASN A 468 4.48 -30.91 -11.59
N LEU A 469 5.01 -29.71 -11.80
CA LEU A 469 4.84 -28.99 -13.05
C LEU A 469 5.68 -29.66 -14.15
N ASN A 470 5.14 -29.78 -15.36
CA ASN A 470 5.82 -30.43 -16.48
C ASN A 470 7.00 -29.61 -17.05
N LYS A 471 7.15 -28.36 -16.59
CA LYS A 471 8.23 -27.44 -16.93
C LYS A 471 8.61 -26.65 -15.69
N THR A 472 9.88 -26.28 -15.59
CA THR A 472 10.32 -25.32 -14.59
C THR A 472 9.78 -23.95 -15.00
N VAL A 473 9.00 -23.30 -14.13
CA VAL A 473 8.41 -21.98 -14.36
C VAL A 473 8.94 -20.99 -13.36
N ARG A 474 8.96 -19.69 -13.68
CA ARG A 474 9.19 -18.70 -12.63
C ARG A 474 7.96 -18.67 -11.74
N ARG A 475 8.17 -18.49 -10.43
CA ARG A 475 7.07 -18.33 -9.45
C ARG A 475 6.13 -17.18 -9.84
N SER A 476 6.68 -16.14 -10.50
CA SER A 476 5.95 -14.99 -11.05
C SER A 476 5.03 -15.29 -12.23
N ASP A 477 5.23 -16.44 -12.88
CA ASP A 477 4.51 -16.82 -14.10
C ASP A 477 3.30 -17.69 -13.79
N ILE A 478 3.09 -18.08 -12.53
CA ILE A 478 1.93 -18.84 -12.08
C ILE A 478 0.83 -17.85 -11.70
N MET A 479 -0.20 -17.77 -12.53
CA MET A 479 -1.21 -16.70 -12.44
C MET A 479 -2.44 -17.13 -11.66
N ARG A 480 -2.94 -18.35 -11.91
CA ARG A 480 -4.20 -18.82 -11.37
C ARG A 480 -4.14 -20.31 -11.01
N LEU A 481 -4.80 -20.66 -9.92
CA LEU A 481 -5.22 -22.02 -9.64
C LEU A 481 -6.73 -22.11 -9.79
N GLU A 482 -7.21 -23.12 -10.50
CA GLU A 482 -8.62 -23.49 -10.53
C GLU A 482 -8.79 -24.83 -9.85
N LEU A 483 -9.55 -24.86 -8.77
CA LEU A 483 -9.93 -26.05 -8.03
C LEU A 483 -11.27 -26.52 -8.57
N ARG A 484 -11.36 -27.80 -8.95
CA ARG A 484 -12.56 -28.38 -9.55
C ARG A 484 -12.89 -29.73 -8.95
N THR A 485 -14.12 -29.89 -8.46
CA THR A 485 -14.70 -31.18 -8.10
C THR A 485 -15.58 -31.70 -9.24
N LYS A 486 -16.06 -32.95 -9.15
CA LYS A 486 -16.93 -33.55 -10.17
C LYS A 486 -18.23 -32.74 -10.30
N ASN A 487 -18.65 -32.46 -11.53
CA ASN A 487 -19.97 -31.88 -11.79
C ASN A 487 -20.97 -33.04 -11.89
N CYS A 488 -22.05 -32.97 -11.12
CA CYS A 488 -23.04 -34.02 -11.07
C CYS A 488 -24.43 -33.42 -11.00
N GLN A 489 -25.34 -33.89 -11.85
CA GLN A 489 -26.74 -33.53 -11.76
C GLN A 489 -27.38 -34.23 -10.56
N GLU A 490 -28.05 -33.44 -9.72
CA GLU A 490 -28.96 -33.81 -8.63
C GLU A 490 -28.57 -35.03 -7.78
N GLY A 491 -27.80 -34.77 -6.71
CA GLY A 491 -27.80 -35.58 -5.47
C GLY A 491 -26.84 -36.77 -5.39
N SER A 492 -25.97 -36.97 -6.38
CA SER A 492 -25.04 -38.12 -6.41
C SER A 492 -23.60 -37.81 -5.99
N CYS A 493 -23.27 -36.54 -5.73
CA CYS A 493 -21.91 -36.11 -5.41
C CYS A 493 -21.83 -35.38 -4.09
N ASP A 494 -20.68 -35.56 -3.46
CA ASP A 494 -20.37 -35.00 -2.16
C ASP A 494 -20.34 -33.47 -2.16
N ASN A 495 -20.68 -32.89 -1.01
CA ASN A 495 -20.45 -31.47 -0.75
C ASN A 495 -19.15 -31.35 0.03
N TRP A 496 -18.38 -30.30 -0.25
CA TRP A 496 -17.10 -30.11 0.44
C TRP A 496 -16.93 -28.68 0.93
N SER A 497 -16.71 -28.54 2.23
CA SER A 497 -16.42 -27.27 2.88
C SER A 497 -14.94 -26.94 2.75
N PHE A 498 -14.57 -26.03 1.85
CA PHE A 498 -13.20 -25.58 1.64
C PHE A 498 -12.88 -24.40 2.55
N GLN A 499 -12.06 -24.61 3.58
CA GLN A 499 -11.84 -23.65 4.68
C GLN A 499 -10.51 -22.90 4.57
N GLY A 500 -9.49 -23.49 3.96
CA GLY A 500 -8.16 -22.89 3.91
C GLY A 500 -7.30 -23.44 2.79
N ILE A 501 -6.38 -22.62 2.30
CA ILE A 501 -5.35 -23.03 1.37
C ILE A 501 -4.05 -22.28 1.62
N THR A 502 -2.93 -22.99 1.50
CA THR A 502 -1.59 -22.42 1.40
C THR A 502 -0.89 -23.06 0.21
N VAL A 503 -0.44 -22.24 -0.73
CA VAL A 503 0.28 -22.67 -1.92
C VAL A 503 1.75 -22.33 -1.73
N THR A 504 2.59 -23.36 -1.68
CA THR A 504 4.04 -23.22 -1.54
C THR A 504 4.70 -23.66 -2.84
N ALA A 505 5.47 -22.77 -3.46
CA ALA A 505 6.30 -23.10 -4.60
C ALA A 505 7.64 -23.65 -4.12
N LYS A 506 8.02 -24.84 -4.63
CA LYS A 506 9.28 -25.52 -4.33
C LYS A 506 10.18 -25.56 -5.56
N GLY A 507 11.27 -24.82 -5.48
CA GLY A 507 12.35 -24.76 -6.46
C GLY A 507 13.61 -25.48 -5.98
N TYR A 508 14.71 -25.28 -6.71
CA TYR A 508 16.01 -25.85 -6.33
C TYR A 508 16.52 -25.16 -5.05
N ASN A 509 16.48 -25.87 -3.93
CA ASN A 509 16.87 -25.40 -2.58
C ASN A 509 16.04 -24.25 -1.98
N THR A 510 14.85 -23.96 -2.51
CA THR A 510 13.97 -22.91 -1.96
C THR A 510 12.51 -23.36 -1.90
N GLU A 511 11.85 -23.11 -0.78
CA GLU A 511 10.40 -23.22 -0.63
C GLU A 511 9.84 -21.83 -0.27
N GLN A 512 8.80 -21.36 -0.97
CA GLN A 512 8.16 -20.08 -0.68
C GLN A 512 6.66 -20.21 -0.76
N VAL A 513 5.96 -19.73 0.27
CA VAL A 513 4.51 -19.53 0.22
C VAL A 513 4.21 -18.40 -0.78
N ILE A 514 3.49 -18.73 -1.85
CA ILE A 514 3.10 -17.78 -2.90
C ILE A 514 1.63 -17.37 -2.82
N TYR A 515 0.83 -18.06 -2.01
CA TYR A 515 -0.55 -17.70 -1.72
C TYR A 515 -1.03 -18.35 -0.43
N GLN A 516 -1.83 -17.63 0.35
CA GLN A 516 -2.46 -18.16 1.55
C GLN A 516 -3.83 -17.49 1.77
N GLN A 517 -4.84 -18.30 2.07
CA GLN A 517 -6.18 -17.83 2.39
C GLN A 517 -6.82 -18.77 3.41
N SER A 518 -7.63 -18.22 4.32
CA SER A 518 -8.47 -18.95 5.26
C SER A 518 -9.83 -18.28 5.39
N GLY A 519 -10.89 -19.04 5.64
CA GLY A 519 -12.26 -18.57 5.81
C GLY A 519 -13.09 -19.57 6.60
N ASN A 520 -14.39 -19.34 6.77
CA ASN A 520 -15.31 -20.22 7.50
C ASN A 520 -16.66 -20.40 6.77
N PRO A 521 -16.74 -21.16 5.66
CA PRO A 521 -15.66 -21.61 4.78
C PRO A 521 -15.22 -20.49 3.80
N ILE A 522 -14.11 -20.71 3.06
CA ILE A 522 -13.77 -19.88 1.89
C ILE A 522 -14.79 -20.10 0.78
N TYR A 523 -15.17 -21.36 0.58
CA TYR A 523 -16.09 -21.76 -0.47
C TYR A 523 -16.75 -23.09 -0.10
N LEU A 524 -18.02 -23.25 -0.47
CA LEU A 524 -18.73 -24.52 -0.35
C LEU A 524 -18.87 -25.13 -1.74
N PHE A 525 -18.15 -26.22 -1.98
CA PHE A 525 -18.30 -27.01 -3.19
C PHE A 525 -19.58 -27.83 -3.08
N THR A 526 -20.39 -27.77 -4.14
CA THR A 526 -21.58 -28.61 -4.31
C THR A 526 -21.60 -29.17 -5.73
N GLY A 527 -22.49 -30.12 -6.01
CA GLY A 527 -22.63 -30.68 -7.37
C GLY A 527 -22.86 -29.62 -8.47
N SER A 528 -23.54 -28.51 -8.14
CA SER A 528 -23.79 -27.38 -9.06
C SER A 528 -22.75 -26.24 -8.94
N ASN A 529 -21.98 -26.20 -7.86
CA ASN A 529 -21.00 -25.17 -7.56
C ASN A 529 -19.63 -25.84 -7.36
N ASN A 530 -19.08 -26.39 -8.45
CA ASN A 530 -17.97 -27.34 -8.40
C ASN A 530 -16.63 -26.73 -8.84
N VAL A 531 -16.52 -25.40 -8.96
CA VAL A 531 -15.31 -24.70 -9.45
C VAL A 531 -15.01 -23.48 -8.61
N TYR A 532 -13.82 -23.44 -8.02
CA TYR A 532 -13.30 -22.27 -7.32
C TYR A 532 -12.01 -21.79 -7.96
N SER A 533 -11.89 -20.48 -8.19
CA SER A 533 -10.74 -19.88 -8.85
C SER A 533 -9.97 -18.99 -7.90
N ILE A 534 -8.67 -19.26 -7.80
CA ILE A 534 -7.70 -18.50 -7.01
C ILE A 534 -6.78 -17.77 -7.97
N VAL A 535 -6.74 -16.46 -7.83
CA VAL A 535 -5.82 -15.61 -8.58
C VAL A 535 -4.59 -15.38 -7.72
N LEU A 536 -3.49 -16.08 -8.03
CA LEU A 536 -2.21 -16.01 -7.31
C LEU A 536 -1.50 -14.69 -7.62
N LYS A 537 -1.62 -14.26 -8.87
CA LYS A 537 -1.25 -12.94 -9.37
C LYS A 537 -2.33 -12.53 -10.34
N LYS A 538 -2.85 -11.30 -10.20
CA LYS A 538 -3.87 -10.80 -11.12
C LYS A 538 -3.26 -10.80 -12.52
N ASN A 539 -3.92 -11.53 -13.43
CA ASN A 539 -3.63 -11.55 -14.87
C ASN A 539 -3.39 -10.16 -15.32
#